data_AF-A0A7X8FTX8-F1
#
_entry.id   AF-A0A7X8FTX8-F1
#
_cell.length_a   1.000
_cell.length_b   1.000
_cell.length_c   1.000
_cell.angle_alpha   90.00
_cell.angle_beta   90.00
_cell.angle_gamma   90.00
#
_symmetry.space_group_name_H-M   'P 1'
#
loop_
_entity.id
_entity.type
_entity.pdbx_description
1 polymer ?
#
loop_
_entity_poly.entity_id
_entity_poly.type
_entity_poly.pdbx_seq_one_letter_code
_entity_poly.pdbx_strand_id
1 'polypeptide(L)' 'LDILSNKRKLTVDMALRLSRYFGTSSRFWLNLQNDLDIREAGKRLENELSRIPEIKTAGKR' A
#
# COMPACT_ATOMS: atom_id res chain seq x y z
N LEU A 1 3.97 10.30 19.12
CA LEU A 1 3.84 9.22 18.13
C LEU A 1 4.36 9.72 16.78
N ASP A 2 5.51 9.25 16.35
CA ASP A 2 6.21 9.74 15.14
C ASP A 2 5.57 9.27 13.80
N ILE A 3 4.49 8.48 13.89
CA ILE A 3 3.68 8.01 12.76
C ILE A 3 2.78 9.14 12.23
N LEU A 4 2.30 10.01 13.12
CA LEU A 4 1.47 11.18 12.76
C LEU A 4 2.25 12.23 11.95
N SER A 5 3.59 12.16 12.00
CA SER A 5 4.46 13.11 11.31
C SER A 5 4.84 12.68 9.90
N ASN A 6 4.27 11.59 9.37
CA ASN A 6 4.60 11.03 8.04
C ASN A 6 6.10 10.69 7.88
N LYS A 7 6.85 10.56 8.98
CA LYS A 7 8.31 10.34 8.98
C LYS A 7 8.70 8.86 8.96
N ARG A 8 7.77 7.94 9.23
CA ARG A 8 8.01 6.50 9.23
C ARG A 8 6.85 5.73 8.63
N LYS A 9 7.18 4.77 7.77
CA LYS A 9 6.22 3.78 7.27
C LYS A 9 5.66 2.95 8.42
N LEU A 10 4.37 2.64 8.34
CA LEU A 10 3.70 1.75 9.28
C LEU A 10 4.19 0.30 9.09
N THR A 11 4.70 -0.32 10.16
CA THR A 11 5.18 -1.71 10.13
C THR A 11 4.10 -2.70 10.56
N VAL A 12 4.33 -4.00 10.33
CA VAL A 12 3.41 -5.08 10.75
C VAL A 12 3.19 -5.09 12.27
N ASP A 13 4.23 -4.91 13.07
CA ASP A 13 4.12 -4.84 14.54
C ASP A 13 3.22 -3.66 14.97
N MET A 14 3.37 -2.50 14.31
CA MET A 14 2.51 -1.34 14.56
C MET A 14 1.06 -1.61 14.15
N ALA A 15 0.82 -2.24 13.00
CA ALA A 15 -0.51 -2.62 12.54
C ALA A 15 -1.23 -3.53 13.55
N LEU A 16 -0.51 -4.50 14.13
CA LEU A 16 -1.05 -5.38 15.17
C LEU A 16 -1.38 -4.61 16.44
N ARG A 17 -0.50 -3.73 16.91
CA ARG A 17 -0.77 -2.88 18.10
C ARG A 17 -1.98 -1.96 17.89
N LEU A 18 -2.08 -1.31 16.73
CA LEU A 18 -3.18 -0.42 16.38
C LEU A 18 -4.50 -1.19 16.25
N SER A 19 -4.48 -2.38 15.64
CA SER A 19 -5.66 -3.25 15.55
C SER A 19 -6.20 -3.64 16.93
N ARG A 20 -5.29 -3.99 17.87
CA ARG A 20 -5.66 -4.34 19.24
C ARG A 20 -6.21 -3.13 19.99
N TYR A 21 -5.61 -1.96 19.82
CA TYR A 21 -5.98 -0.75 20.53
C TYR A 21 -7.32 -0.17 20.05
N PHE A 22 -7.54 -0.11 18.73
CA PHE A 22 -8.73 0.50 18.13
C PHE A 22 -9.85 -0.49 17.80
N GLY A 23 -9.66 -1.79 18.03
CA GLY A 23 -10.64 -2.82 17.68
C GLY A 23 -10.84 -2.97 16.17
N THR A 24 -9.85 -2.57 15.36
CA THR A 24 -9.88 -2.66 13.89
C THR A 24 -9.05 -3.85 13.40
N SER A 25 -8.96 -4.06 12.09
CA SER A 25 -8.11 -5.14 11.54
C SER A 25 -6.67 -4.63 11.29
N SER A 26 -5.67 -5.49 11.48
CA SER A 26 -4.28 -5.14 11.12
C SER A 26 -4.11 -4.93 9.62
N ARG A 27 -4.86 -5.69 8.80
CA ARG A 27 -4.91 -5.52 7.34
C ARG A 27 -5.39 -4.13 6.93
N PHE A 28 -6.35 -3.54 7.64
CA PHE A 28 -6.80 -2.18 7.36
C PHE A 28 -5.64 -1.18 7.40
N TRP A 29 -4.81 -1.25 8.45
CA TRP A 29 -3.65 -0.37 8.60
C TRP A 29 -2.55 -0.62 7.56
N LEU A 30 -2.30 -1.88 7.24
CA LEU A 30 -1.32 -2.24 6.20
C LEU A 30 -1.78 -1.81 4.81
N ASN A 31 -3.08 -1.98 4.49
CA ASN A 31 -3.64 -1.53 3.22
C ASN A 31 -3.52 -0.01 3.07
N LEU A 32 -3.77 0.74 4.15
CA LEU A 32 -3.58 2.19 4.14
C LEU A 32 -2.15 2.60 3.79
N GLN A 33 -1.13 1.95 4.39
CA GLN A 33 0.26 2.19 4.03
C GLN A 33 0.56 1.78 2.58
N ASN A 34 0.01 0.64 2.14
CA ASN A 34 0.24 0.12 0.81
C ASN A 34 -0.36 1.04 -0.27
N ASP A 35 -1.54 1.60 -0.03
CA ASP A 35 -2.18 2.54 -0.96
C ASP A 35 -1.35 3.82 -1.14
N LEU A 36 -0.75 4.33 -0.06
CA LEU A 36 0.17 5.48 -0.13
C LEU A 36 1.42 5.13 -0.94
N ASP A 37 2.03 3.98 -0.64
CA ASP A 37 3.22 3.49 -1.34
C ASP A 37 2.94 3.28 -2.84
N ILE A 38 1.77 2.72 -3.21
CA ILE A 38 1.34 2.52 -4.60
C ILE A 38 1.17 3.87 -5.31
N ARG A 39 0.54 4.87 -4.68
CA ARG A 39 0.36 6.20 -5.29
C ARG A 39 1.69 6.89 -5.54
N GLU A 40 2.61 6.82 -4.59
CA GLU A 40 3.95 7.40 -4.72
C GLU A 40 4.77 6.68 -5.78
N ALA A 41 4.78 5.34 -5.75
CA ALA A 41 5.45 4.51 -6.74
C ALA A 41 4.87 4.71 -8.14
N GLY A 42 3.55 4.78 -8.27
CA GLY A 42 2.86 5.01 -9.53
C GLY A 42 3.26 6.34 -10.18
N LYS A 43 3.36 7.42 -9.39
CA LYS A 43 3.87 8.71 -9.87
C LYS A 43 5.34 8.63 -10.29
N ARG A 44 6.18 7.96 -9.49
CA ARG A 44 7.62 7.84 -9.77
C ARG A 44 7.91 6.98 -11.01
N LEU A 45 7.10 5.94 -11.24
CA LEU A 45 7.29 4.94 -12.29
C LEU A 45 6.39 5.17 -13.50
N GLU A 46 5.65 6.28 -13.56
CA GLU A 46 4.64 6.54 -14.60
C GLU A 46 5.15 6.28 -16.03
N ASN A 47 6.31 6.84 -16.37
CA ASN A 47 6.95 6.70 -17.69
C ASN A 47 7.48 5.28 -17.98
N GLU A 48 7.84 4.54 -16.94
CA GLU A 48 8.31 3.16 -17.08
C GLU A 48 7.11 2.24 -17.30
N LEU A 49 6.09 2.37 -16.45
CA LEU A 49 4.84 1.61 -16.52
C LEU A 49 4.13 1.81 -17.86
N SER A 50 4.16 3.02 -18.44
CA SER A 50 3.53 3.29 -19.75
C SER A 50 4.17 2.55 -20.92
N ARG A 51 5.39 2.02 -20.75
CA ARG A 51 6.13 1.27 -21.77
C ARG A 51 5.97 -0.24 -21.62
N ILE A 52 5.38 -0.71 -20.52
CA ILE A 52 5.18 -2.14 -20.28
C ILE A 52 3.91 -2.57 -21.03
N PRO A 53 4.01 -3.49 -22.02
CA PRO A 53 2.84 -3.95 -22.75
C PRO A 53 1.96 -4.85 -21.88
N GLU A 54 0.65 -4.62 -21.91
CA GLU A 54 -0.33 -5.46 -21.23
C GLU A 54 -0.58 -6.74 -22.03
N ILE A 55 -0.45 -7.91 -21.37
CA ILE A 55 -0.85 -9.18 -21.98
C ILE A 55 -2.37 -9.26 -21.95
N LYS A 56 -3.00 -9.08 -23.11
CA LYS A 56 -4.43 -9.40 -23.27
C LYS A 56 -4.58 -10.90 -23.38
N THR A 57 -4.75 -11.58 -22.24
CA THR A 57 -5.23 -12.96 -22.25
C THR A 57 -6.67 -12.93 -22.72
N ALA A 58 -6.91 -13.27 -24.00
CA ALA A 58 -8.25 -13.55 -24.50
C ALA A 58 -8.86 -14.63 -23.60
N GLY A 59 -10.04 -14.34 -23.06
CA GLY A 59 -10.71 -15.19 -22.08
C GLY A 59 -10.72 -16.65 -22.53
N LYS A 60 -10.06 -17.51 -21.76
CA LYS A 60 -10.39 -18.93 -21.76
C LYS A 60 -11.79 -19.04 -21.16
N ARG A 61 -12.74 -19.32 -22.03
CA ARG A 61 -14.04 -19.91 -21.69
C ARG A 61 -13.86 -21.15 -20.81
#